data_AF-A0A453AJF2-F1
#
_entry.id   AF-A0A453AJF2-F1
#
_cell.length_a   1.000
_cell.length_b   1.000
_cell.length_c   1.000
_cell.angle_alpha   90.00
_cell.angle_beta   90.00
_cell.angle_gamma   90.00
#
_symmetry.space_group_name_H-M   'P 1'
#
loop_
_entity.id
_entity.type
_entity.pdbx_description
1 polymer ?
#
loop_
_entity_poly.entity_id
_entity_poly.type
_entity_poly.pdbx_seq_one_letter_code
_entity_poly.pdbx_strand_id
1 'polypeptide(L)'
;MAVALPTAFPPHGLPQPDAPAGDMGRRLLQVRGLRRLPLHELVPRLAELRADEASPVRKVVVEMIGEIGSKHTVYIPDMMPCLLDLLNDETPAVARQAVKTGTDLFAKVLQELVIQGLFSSGGIDESLKSSWEWMLKLKSAVSLMAFQPTSNEGVRLLAVKFVEKTVLMHTPDPNITSDPPNQATEDMGFNIAWLRGGHPLLNVGDLAMEASQSLGLLLEQLKSPKIRLLSTSMIIVFVTRLA
;
A
#
# COMPACT_ATOMS: atom_id res chain seq x y z
N MET A 1 48.43 52.64 -41.55
CA MET A 1 48.83 51.89 -40.34
C MET A 1 48.04 52.48 -39.17
N ALA A 2 47.25 51.80 -38.36
CA ALA A 2 46.86 50.40 -38.25
C ALA A 2 45.38 50.34 -37.82
N VAL A 3 44.69 49.29 -38.27
CA VAL A 3 43.29 48.94 -37.93
C VAL A 3 43.28 48.25 -36.57
N ALA A 4 42.34 48.61 -35.68
CA ALA A 4 42.07 47.88 -34.44
C ALA A 4 40.64 47.32 -34.47
N LEU A 5 40.54 46.00 -34.29
CA LEU A 5 39.31 45.18 -34.26
C LEU A 5 38.45 45.44 -33.00
N PRO A 6 37.13 45.23 -33.05
CA PRO A 6 36.28 45.16 -31.87
C PRO A 6 35.86 43.71 -31.55
N THR A 7 36.14 43.22 -30.35
CA THR A 7 35.49 42.02 -29.80
C THR A 7 35.44 42.04 -28.27
N ALA A 8 34.23 42.02 -27.71
CA ALA A 8 33.79 41.03 -26.71
C ALA A 8 32.42 41.43 -26.14
N PHE A 9 31.39 40.65 -26.49
CA PHE A 9 30.12 40.60 -25.78
C PHE A 9 30.35 40.03 -24.37
N PRO A 10 29.68 40.55 -23.31
CA PRO A 10 29.59 39.84 -22.04
C PRO A 10 28.62 38.64 -22.18
N PRO A 11 28.89 37.51 -21.51
CA PRO A 11 28.25 36.24 -21.80
C PRO A 11 26.82 36.18 -21.25
N HIS A 12 25.95 35.52 -22.01
CA HIS A 12 24.70 34.96 -21.53
C HIS A 12 24.92 34.24 -20.19
N GLY A 13 24.05 34.53 -19.22
CA GLY A 13 24.00 33.82 -17.95
C GLY A 13 23.97 32.31 -18.20
N LEU A 14 25.00 31.64 -17.72
CA LEU A 14 25.05 30.18 -17.67
C LEU A 14 23.81 29.67 -16.90
N PRO A 15 23.20 28.56 -17.33
CA PRO A 15 22.25 27.85 -16.47
C PRO A 15 22.98 27.50 -15.18
N GLN A 16 22.46 27.92 -14.03
CA GLN A 16 22.99 27.46 -12.75
C GLN A 16 22.91 25.92 -12.72
N PRO A 17 24.05 25.21 -12.65
CA PRO A 17 24.03 23.78 -12.41
C PRO A 17 23.86 23.56 -10.90
N ASP A 18 22.95 22.65 -10.55
CA ASP A 18 22.95 21.91 -9.29
C ASP A 18 22.44 22.65 -8.04
N ALA A 19 21.11 22.74 -7.91
CA ALA A 19 20.48 22.67 -6.59
C ALA A 19 20.79 21.28 -5.97
N PRO A 20 21.17 21.19 -4.69
CA PRO A 20 22.25 20.31 -4.27
C PRO A 20 21.72 18.99 -3.73
N ALA A 21 22.25 17.87 -4.23
CA ALA A 21 21.98 16.54 -3.70
C ALA A 21 22.20 16.42 -2.17
N GLY A 22 23.01 17.31 -1.56
CA GLY A 22 23.23 17.38 -0.12
C GLY A 22 22.08 17.97 0.71
N ASP A 23 21.29 18.89 0.17
CA ASP A 23 20.19 19.53 0.92
C ASP A 23 18.98 18.60 1.05
N MET A 24 18.64 17.88 -0.03
CA MET A 24 17.60 16.86 0.01
C MET A 24 17.94 15.74 1.02
N GLY A 25 19.21 15.32 1.07
CA GLY A 25 19.68 14.34 2.07
C GLY A 25 19.47 14.82 3.51
N ARG A 26 19.80 16.08 3.80
CA ARG A 26 19.58 16.69 5.12
C ARG A 26 18.10 16.82 5.46
N ARG A 27 17.26 17.21 4.50
CA ARG A 27 15.80 17.31 4.69
C ARG A 27 15.18 15.94 4.94
N LEU A 28 15.60 14.89 4.23
CA LEU A 28 15.14 13.53 4.50
C LEU A 28 15.56 13.03 5.88
N LEU A 29 16.76 13.37 6.35
CA LEU A 29 17.17 13.06 7.72
C LEU A 29 16.28 13.76 8.76
N GLN A 30 15.93 15.02 8.55
CA GLN A 30 15.03 15.76 9.43
C GLN A 30 13.63 15.14 9.45
N VAL A 31 13.04 14.87 8.28
CA VAL A 31 11.74 14.19 8.17
C VAL A 31 11.79 12.84 8.87
N ARG A 32 12.84 12.05 8.64
CA ARG A 32 13.00 10.75 9.31
C ARG A 32 13.14 10.86 10.83
N GLY A 33 13.70 11.97 11.32
CA GLY A 33 13.82 12.28 12.74
C GLY A 33 12.48 12.50 13.44
N LEU A 34 11.41 12.83 12.70
CA LEU A 34 10.05 13.00 13.23
C LEU A 34 9.50 11.72 13.88
N ARG A 35 10.04 10.54 13.54
CA ARG A 35 9.70 9.26 14.19
C ARG A 35 9.87 9.26 15.71
N ARG A 36 10.64 10.20 16.25
CA ARG A 36 10.87 10.34 17.70
C ARG A 36 9.74 11.11 18.40
N LEU A 37 8.85 11.76 17.65
CA LEU A 37 7.72 12.48 18.20
C LEU A 37 6.67 11.50 18.76
N PRO A 38 5.92 11.92 19.79
CA PRO A 38 4.72 11.20 20.21
C PRO A 38 3.74 11.03 19.04
N LEU A 39 3.01 9.90 18.98
CA LEU A 39 2.13 9.58 17.85
C LEU A 39 1.04 10.63 17.61
N HIS A 40 0.48 11.20 18.68
CA HIS A 40 -0.54 12.25 18.59
C HIS A 40 -0.01 13.55 17.97
N GLU A 41 1.30 13.81 18.01
CA GLU A 41 1.96 14.91 17.31
C GLU A 41 2.42 14.50 15.91
N LEU A 42 2.89 13.25 15.75
CA LEU A 42 3.41 12.74 14.49
C LEU A 42 2.33 12.59 13.42
N VAL A 43 1.18 12.01 13.74
CA VAL A 43 0.11 11.72 12.77
C VAL A 43 -0.37 12.98 12.04
N PRO A 44 -0.66 14.12 12.71
CA PRO A 44 -0.97 15.37 12.03
C PRO A 44 0.15 15.87 11.10
N ARG A 45 1.43 15.71 11.51
CA ARG A 45 2.58 16.10 10.67
C ARG A 45 2.70 15.27 9.40
N LEU A 46 2.36 13.98 9.46
CA LEU A 46 2.32 13.13 8.26
C LEU A 46 1.27 13.63 7.27
N ALA A 47 0.10 14.06 7.75
CA ALA A 47 -0.95 14.61 6.91
C ALA A 47 -0.52 15.93 6.22
N GLU A 48 0.27 16.77 6.89
CA GLU A 48 0.86 17.97 6.27
C GLU A 48 1.89 17.62 5.19
N LEU A 49 2.81 16.68 5.50
CA LEU A 49 3.91 16.28 4.60
C LEU A 49 3.46 15.48 3.38
N ARG A 50 2.19 15.04 3.31
CA ARG A 50 1.66 14.32 2.16
C ARG A 50 1.63 15.16 0.89
N ALA A 51 1.52 16.47 1.03
CA ALA A 51 1.48 17.43 -0.07
C ALA A 51 2.87 18.06 -0.35
N ASP A 52 3.93 17.52 0.24
CA ASP A 52 5.28 18.03 0.03
C ASP A 52 5.70 17.91 -1.44
N GLU A 53 6.26 18.99 -2.00
CA GLU A 53 6.75 19.04 -3.38
C GLU A 53 7.76 17.93 -3.70
N ALA A 54 8.57 17.52 -2.70
CA ALA A 54 9.59 16.50 -2.87
C ALA A 54 9.00 15.09 -2.74
N SER A 55 8.90 14.37 -3.86
CA SER A 55 8.42 12.97 -3.86
C SER A 55 9.21 12.01 -2.93
N PRO A 56 10.52 12.19 -2.65
CA PRO A 56 11.20 11.39 -1.63
C PRO A 56 10.65 11.62 -0.20
N VAL A 57 10.17 12.83 0.12
CA VAL A 57 9.54 13.13 1.41
C VAL A 57 8.19 12.42 1.49
N ARG A 58 7.35 12.54 0.46
CA ARG A 58 6.05 11.84 0.39
C ARG A 58 6.21 10.32 0.50
N LYS A 59 7.24 9.74 -0.12
CA LYS A 59 7.56 8.32 0.04
C LYS A 59 7.88 7.96 1.50
N VAL A 60 8.67 8.78 2.20
CA VAL A 60 8.98 8.56 3.63
C VAL A 60 7.72 8.67 4.50
N VAL A 61 6.78 9.56 4.16
CA VAL A 61 5.46 9.63 4.82
C VAL A 61 4.73 8.29 4.71
N VAL A 62 4.67 7.71 3.51
CA VAL A 62 4.05 6.39 3.29
C VAL A 62 4.74 5.28 4.11
N GLU A 63 6.08 5.32 4.21
CA GLU A 63 6.84 4.36 5.03
C GLU A 63 6.46 4.50 6.52
N MET A 64 6.40 5.72 7.04
CA MET A 64 6.00 5.96 8.44
C MET A 64 4.55 5.55 8.73
N ILE A 65 3.63 5.77 7.80
CA ILE A 65 2.24 5.30 7.94
C ILE A 65 2.22 3.77 8.13
N GLY A 66 3.01 3.04 7.35
CA GLY A 66 3.14 1.59 7.50
C GLY A 66 3.71 1.17 8.84
N GLU A 67 4.80 1.81 9.28
CA GLU A 67 5.46 1.53 10.56
C GLU A 67 4.55 1.80 11.77
N ILE A 68 3.76 2.87 11.74
CA ILE A 68 2.82 3.21 12.81
C ILE A 68 1.63 2.26 12.76
N GLY A 69 1.03 2.08 11.58
CA GLY A 69 -0.19 1.29 11.42
C GLY A 69 0.02 -0.19 11.71
N SER A 70 1.23 -0.73 11.54
CA SER A 70 1.52 -2.13 11.88
C SER A 70 1.60 -2.40 13.39
N LYS A 71 1.93 -1.36 14.18
CA LYS A 71 2.10 -1.45 15.65
C LYS A 71 0.94 -0.87 16.43
N HIS A 72 0.23 0.09 15.84
CA HIS A 72 -0.80 0.89 16.50
C HIS A 72 -1.99 1.05 15.56
N THR A 73 -2.73 -0.04 15.36
CA THR A 73 -3.88 -0.10 14.44
C THR A 73 -4.98 0.92 14.77
N VAL A 74 -5.05 1.42 16.01
CA VAL A 74 -5.95 2.53 16.42
C VAL A 74 -5.75 3.84 15.65
N TYR A 75 -4.54 4.11 15.13
CA TYR A 75 -4.26 5.33 14.34
C TYR A 75 -4.53 5.17 12.84
N ILE A 76 -4.88 3.97 12.38
CA ILE A 76 -5.18 3.73 10.96
C ILE A 76 -6.27 4.69 10.45
N PRO A 77 -7.41 4.90 11.15
CA PRO A 77 -8.45 5.80 10.66
C PRO A 77 -7.97 7.23 10.36
N ASP A 78 -7.03 7.74 11.17
CA ASP A 78 -6.48 9.09 11.02
C ASP A 78 -5.45 9.18 9.87
N MET A 79 -4.70 8.10 9.62
CA MET A 79 -3.67 8.05 8.57
C MET A 79 -4.20 7.63 7.20
N MET A 80 -5.30 6.90 7.14
CA MET A 80 -5.80 6.31 5.90
C MET A 80 -6.23 7.30 4.82
N PRO A 81 -6.84 8.46 5.12
CA PRO A 81 -7.05 9.49 4.11
C PRO A 81 -5.75 9.87 3.39
N CYS A 82 -4.65 10.05 4.14
CA CYS A 82 -3.34 10.35 3.58
C CYS A 82 -2.81 9.22 2.70
N LEU A 83 -2.94 7.96 3.12
CA LEU A 83 -2.47 6.83 2.32
C LEU A 83 -3.27 6.67 1.02
N LEU A 84 -4.59 6.85 1.07
CA LEU A 84 -5.47 6.76 -0.10
C LEU A 84 -5.17 7.86 -1.14
N ASP A 85 -4.90 9.08 -0.70
CA ASP A 85 -4.46 10.16 -1.60
C ASP A 85 -3.16 9.76 -2.32
N LEU A 86 -2.19 9.22 -1.57
CA LEU A 86 -0.87 8.83 -2.09
C LEU A 86 -0.88 7.58 -2.98
N LEU A 87 -1.99 6.82 -3.05
CA LEU A 87 -2.17 5.77 -4.07
C LEU A 87 -2.18 6.35 -5.48
N ASN A 88 -2.65 7.59 -5.64
CA ASN A 88 -2.75 8.29 -6.92
C ASN A 88 -1.62 9.31 -7.11
N ASP A 89 -0.53 9.19 -6.36
CA ASP A 89 0.62 10.10 -6.48
C ASP A 89 1.18 10.08 -7.91
N GLU A 90 1.44 11.27 -8.46
CA GLU A 90 2.02 11.47 -9.78
C GLU A 90 3.37 10.77 -9.95
N THR A 91 4.12 10.59 -8.85
CA THR A 91 5.40 9.89 -8.85
C THR A 91 5.17 8.40 -8.63
N PRO A 92 5.44 7.52 -9.63
CA PRO A 92 5.14 6.10 -9.51
C PRO A 92 5.84 5.40 -8.34
N ALA A 93 7.01 5.90 -7.91
CA ALA A 93 7.72 5.34 -6.76
C ALA A 93 6.96 5.52 -5.43
N VAL A 94 6.20 6.63 -5.29
CA VAL A 94 5.36 6.90 -4.11
C VAL A 94 4.11 6.04 -4.17
N ALA A 95 3.38 6.05 -5.30
CA ALA A 95 2.19 5.23 -5.49
C ALA A 95 2.47 3.72 -5.29
N ARG A 96 3.60 3.21 -5.82
CA ARG A 96 4.03 1.83 -5.57
C ARG A 96 4.29 1.56 -4.09
N GLN A 97 4.89 2.51 -3.37
CA GLN A 97 5.11 2.37 -1.93
C GLN A 97 3.78 2.38 -1.18
N ALA A 98 2.81 3.20 -1.60
CA ALA A 98 1.49 3.28 -0.97
C ALA A 98 0.70 1.98 -1.12
N VAL A 99 0.72 1.37 -2.32
CA VAL A 99 0.11 0.05 -2.55
C VAL A 99 0.74 -1.02 -1.68
N LYS A 100 2.08 -1.05 -1.55
CA LYS A 100 2.78 -2.01 -0.68
C LYS A 100 2.39 -1.82 0.79
N THR A 101 2.53 -0.60 1.30
CA THR A 101 2.16 -0.26 2.68
C THR A 101 0.71 -0.64 2.97
N GLY A 102 -0.22 -0.30 2.07
CA GLY A 102 -1.63 -0.68 2.22
C GLY A 102 -1.84 -2.18 2.22
N THR A 103 -1.13 -2.92 1.37
CA THR A 103 -1.21 -4.39 1.31
C THR A 103 -0.80 -5.04 2.63
N ASP A 104 0.24 -4.51 3.27
CA ASP A 104 0.73 -5.04 4.54
C ASP A 104 -0.20 -4.67 5.70
N LEU A 105 -0.71 -3.44 5.73
CA LEU A 105 -1.71 -3.01 6.71
C LEU A 105 -3.03 -3.80 6.59
N PHE A 106 -3.50 -4.08 5.38
CA PHE A 106 -4.71 -4.88 5.16
C PHE A 106 -4.57 -6.27 5.80
N ALA A 107 -3.46 -6.95 5.55
CA ALA A 107 -3.20 -8.27 6.11
C ALA A 107 -3.12 -8.22 7.64
N LYS A 108 -2.40 -7.24 8.18
CA LYS A 108 -2.22 -7.06 9.62
C LYS A 108 -3.54 -6.81 10.34
N VAL A 109 -4.37 -5.89 9.84
CA VAL A 109 -5.68 -5.59 10.43
C VAL A 109 -6.62 -6.79 10.32
N LEU A 110 -6.63 -7.50 9.19
CA LEU A 110 -7.45 -8.71 9.05
C LEU A 110 -7.04 -9.79 10.07
N GLN A 111 -5.74 -10.02 10.27
CA GLN A 111 -5.24 -10.96 11.27
C GLN A 111 -5.68 -10.56 12.68
N GLU A 112 -5.48 -9.31 13.08
CA GLU A 112 -5.92 -8.82 14.40
C GLU A 112 -7.44 -8.95 14.58
N LEU A 113 -8.20 -8.62 13.54
CA LEU A 113 -9.66 -8.72 13.55
C LEU A 113 -10.13 -10.15 13.82
N VAL A 114 -9.54 -11.11 13.09
CA VAL A 114 -9.84 -12.53 13.23
C VAL A 114 -9.50 -13.04 14.64
N ILE A 115 -8.28 -12.76 15.13
CA ILE A 115 -7.88 -13.24 16.45
C ILE A 115 -8.74 -12.60 17.55
N GLN A 116 -9.00 -11.29 17.47
CA GLN A 116 -9.82 -10.63 18.48
C GLN A 116 -11.25 -11.17 18.48
N GLY A 117 -11.85 -11.35 17.30
CA GLY A 117 -13.22 -11.87 17.20
C GLY A 117 -13.38 -13.35 17.58
N LEU A 118 -12.31 -14.14 17.53
CA LEU A 118 -12.33 -15.55 17.94
C LEU A 118 -12.09 -15.74 19.45
N PHE A 119 -11.24 -14.92 20.07
CA PHE A 119 -10.75 -15.18 21.44
C PHE A 119 -11.07 -14.11 22.48
N SER A 120 -11.53 -12.93 22.08
CA SER A 120 -11.82 -11.86 23.05
C SER A 120 -13.23 -11.96 23.61
N SER A 121 -13.32 -12.06 24.94
CA SER A 121 -14.60 -12.12 25.66
C SER A 121 -15.41 -10.82 25.58
N GLY A 122 -14.76 -9.69 25.32
CA GLY A 122 -15.39 -8.36 25.17
C GLY A 122 -15.88 -8.04 23.75
N GLY A 123 -15.73 -8.97 22.79
CA GLY A 123 -15.99 -8.70 21.37
C GLY A 123 -14.82 -7.98 20.69
N ILE A 124 -15.12 -7.33 19.56
CA ILE A 124 -14.13 -6.59 18.75
C ILE A 124 -14.16 -5.11 19.11
N ASP A 125 -12.99 -4.51 19.32
CA ASP A 125 -12.86 -3.11 19.68
C ASP A 125 -13.40 -2.18 18.59
N GLU A 126 -14.08 -1.10 18.97
CA GLU A 126 -14.61 -0.11 18.02
C GLU A 126 -13.51 0.56 17.18
N SER A 127 -12.32 0.73 17.75
CA SER A 127 -11.15 1.21 17.00
C SER A 127 -10.73 0.21 15.92
N LEU A 128 -10.73 -1.09 16.22
CA LEU A 128 -10.35 -2.11 15.24
C LEU A 128 -11.41 -2.26 14.14
N LYS A 129 -12.70 -2.13 14.49
CA LYS A 129 -13.80 -2.03 13.51
C LYS A 129 -13.61 -0.85 12.58
N SER A 130 -13.33 0.33 13.14
CA SER A 130 -13.06 1.55 12.37
C SER A 130 -11.87 1.37 11.43
N SER A 131 -10.78 0.77 11.91
CA SER A 131 -9.60 0.44 11.08
C SER A 131 -9.95 -0.53 9.95
N TRP A 132 -10.78 -1.54 10.23
CA TRP A 132 -11.24 -2.48 9.21
C TRP A 132 -12.09 -1.82 8.12
N GLU A 133 -12.99 -0.90 8.46
CA GLU A 133 -13.75 -0.13 7.47
C GLU A 133 -12.84 0.64 6.51
N TRP A 134 -11.74 1.21 7.02
CA TRP A 134 -10.74 1.85 6.18
C TRP A 134 -9.96 0.86 5.30
N MET A 135 -9.70 -0.34 5.79
CA MET A 135 -9.10 -1.41 4.97
C MET A 135 -10.03 -1.86 3.83
N LEU A 136 -11.34 -1.85 4.05
CA LEU A 136 -12.30 -2.11 2.97
C LEU A 136 -12.26 -1.02 1.89
N LYS A 137 -12.17 0.26 2.26
CA LYS A 137 -11.99 1.38 1.32
C LYS A 137 -10.70 1.25 0.53
N LEU A 138 -9.60 0.91 1.21
CA LEU A 138 -8.31 0.63 0.58
C LEU A 138 -8.40 -0.53 -0.42
N LYS A 139 -9.03 -1.64 -0.03
CA LYS A 139 -9.22 -2.81 -0.89
C LYS A 139 -9.95 -2.42 -2.18
N SER A 140 -11.04 -1.65 -2.07
CA SER A 140 -11.77 -1.15 -3.24
C SER A 140 -10.90 -0.27 -4.14
N ALA A 141 -10.15 0.69 -3.56
CA ALA A 141 -9.29 1.59 -4.31
C ALA A 141 -8.17 0.85 -5.05
N VAL A 142 -7.44 -0.04 -4.36
CA VAL A 142 -6.33 -0.80 -4.95
C VAL A 142 -6.85 -1.81 -5.98
N SER A 143 -7.99 -2.47 -5.73
CA SER A 143 -8.58 -3.40 -6.70
C SER A 143 -8.98 -2.68 -8.00
N LEU A 144 -9.49 -1.45 -7.91
CA LEU A 144 -9.79 -0.64 -9.09
C LEU A 144 -8.51 -0.41 -9.93
N MET A 145 -7.39 -0.09 -9.28
CA MET A 145 -6.10 0.10 -9.98
C MET A 145 -5.60 -1.15 -10.69
N ALA A 146 -5.85 -2.35 -10.13
CA ALA A 146 -5.46 -3.62 -10.77
C ALA A 146 -6.14 -3.83 -12.13
N PHE A 147 -7.40 -3.41 -12.24
CA PHE A 147 -8.24 -3.64 -13.41
C PHE A 147 -8.35 -2.44 -14.35
N GLN A 148 -7.74 -1.29 -14.02
CA GLN A 148 -7.69 -0.12 -14.90
C GLN A 148 -6.46 -0.15 -15.85
N PRO A 149 -6.65 -0.18 -17.18
CA PRO A 149 -5.55 -0.23 -18.14
C PRO A 149 -4.65 1.01 -18.17
N THR A 150 -5.14 2.15 -17.68
CA THR A 150 -4.47 3.45 -17.71
C THR A 150 -3.48 3.67 -16.57
N SER A 151 -3.44 2.77 -15.59
CA SER A 151 -2.54 2.87 -14.44
C SER A 151 -1.09 2.63 -14.85
N ASN A 152 -0.15 3.29 -14.15
CA ASN A 152 1.28 2.98 -14.29
C ASN A 152 1.52 1.48 -14.11
N GLU A 153 2.24 0.85 -15.04
CA GLU A 153 2.41 -0.60 -15.09
C GLU A 153 2.93 -1.20 -13.77
N GLY A 154 3.95 -0.57 -13.17
CA GLY A 154 4.53 -1.04 -11.92
C GLY A 154 3.58 -0.91 -10.72
N VAL A 155 2.71 0.11 -10.73
CA VAL A 155 1.66 0.29 -9.70
C VAL A 155 0.55 -0.75 -9.92
N ARG A 156 0.09 -0.91 -11.17
CA ARG A 156 -0.92 -1.91 -11.53
C ARG A 156 -0.47 -3.33 -11.21
N LEU A 157 0.81 -3.66 -11.43
CA LEU A 157 1.36 -4.97 -11.08
C LEU A 157 1.28 -5.23 -9.56
N LEU A 158 1.59 -4.23 -8.74
CA LEU A 158 1.46 -4.34 -7.29
C LEU A 158 -0.01 -4.44 -6.85
N ALA A 159 -0.91 -3.73 -7.52
CA ALA A 159 -2.34 -3.84 -7.27
C ALA A 159 -2.88 -5.24 -7.63
N VAL A 160 -2.43 -5.84 -8.73
CA VAL A 160 -2.74 -7.24 -9.08
C VAL A 160 -2.25 -8.19 -7.97
N LYS A 161 -1.03 -7.99 -7.46
CA LYS A 161 -0.49 -8.77 -6.33
C LYS A 161 -1.28 -8.58 -5.04
N PHE A 162 -1.83 -7.38 -4.80
CA PHE A 162 -2.73 -7.13 -3.68
C PHE A 162 -4.02 -7.95 -3.81
N VAL A 163 -4.63 -7.97 -5.00
CA VAL A 163 -5.84 -8.77 -5.25
C VAL A 163 -5.54 -10.26 -5.10
N GLU A 164 -4.42 -10.74 -5.65
CA GLU A 164 -3.93 -12.12 -5.45
C GLU A 164 -3.79 -12.45 -3.96
N LYS A 165 -3.10 -11.60 -3.18
CA LYS A 165 -2.93 -11.80 -1.74
C LYS A 165 -4.27 -11.84 -1.01
N THR A 166 -5.23 -11.01 -1.41
CA THR A 166 -6.59 -11.00 -0.83
C THR A 166 -7.33 -12.31 -1.13
N VAL A 167 -7.25 -12.82 -2.36
CA VAL A 167 -7.81 -14.13 -2.74
C VAL A 167 -7.19 -15.25 -1.87
N LEU A 168 -5.87 -15.24 -1.71
CA LEU A 168 -5.17 -16.22 -0.87
C LEU A 168 -5.62 -16.15 0.59
N MET A 169 -5.71 -14.95 1.16
CA MET A 169 -6.19 -14.80 2.53
C MET A 169 -7.63 -15.27 2.68
N HIS A 170 -8.50 -15.00 1.70
CA HIS A 170 -9.91 -15.37 1.77
C HIS A 170 -10.20 -16.83 1.36
N THR A 171 -9.17 -17.63 1.09
CA THR A 171 -9.29 -19.05 0.71
C THR A 171 -8.62 -19.93 1.76
N PRO A 172 -9.16 -21.11 2.10
CA PRO A 172 -8.49 -22.02 3.03
C PRO A 172 -7.14 -22.49 2.50
N ASP A 173 -6.10 -22.42 3.34
CA ASP A 173 -4.78 -22.98 3.03
C ASP A 173 -4.62 -24.35 3.74
N PRO A 174 -4.45 -25.46 3.01
CA PRO A 174 -4.27 -26.78 3.61
C PRO A 174 -2.93 -26.94 4.34
N ASN A 175 -1.94 -26.07 4.08
CA ASN A 175 -0.61 -26.14 4.68
C ASN A 175 -0.55 -25.44 6.06
N ILE A 176 -1.56 -24.65 6.39
CA ILE A 176 -1.65 -23.93 7.67
C ILE A 176 -2.59 -24.70 8.59
N THR A 177 -2.19 -24.82 9.86
CA THR A 177 -3.00 -25.49 10.88
C THR A 177 -4.46 -24.97 10.90
N SER A 178 -5.39 -25.90 11.10
CA SER A 178 -6.82 -25.57 11.24
C SER A 178 -7.14 -24.90 12.58
N ASP A 179 -6.20 -24.91 13.53
CA ASP A 179 -6.37 -24.27 14.83
C ASP A 179 -5.73 -22.88 14.82
N PRO A 180 -6.50 -21.81 15.11
CA PRO A 180 -5.98 -20.46 15.17
C PRO A 180 -5.06 -20.26 16.39
N PRO A 181 -3.98 -19.46 16.26
CA PRO A 181 -3.20 -19.03 17.42
C PRO A 181 -4.02 -18.11 18.31
N ASN A 182 -3.77 -18.11 19.61
CA ASN A 182 -4.47 -17.25 20.57
C ASN A 182 -4.07 -15.76 20.49
N GLN A 183 -3.00 -15.43 19.75
CA GLN A 183 -2.50 -14.06 19.55
C GLN A 183 -2.05 -13.88 18.10
N ALA A 184 -2.23 -12.67 17.57
CA ALA A 184 -1.75 -12.31 16.25
C ALA A 184 -0.25 -11.96 16.31
N THR A 185 0.59 -12.67 15.54
CA THR A 185 2.03 -12.41 15.43
C THR A 185 2.40 -12.05 14.00
N GLU A 186 3.52 -11.34 13.79
CA GLU A 186 3.93 -10.89 12.44
C GLU A 186 4.14 -12.05 11.46
N ASP A 187 4.64 -13.20 11.95
CA ASP A 187 4.93 -14.39 11.16
C ASP A 187 3.82 -15.44 11.18
N MET A 188 2.63 -15.12 11.72
CA MET A 188 1.54 -16.08 11.75
C MET A 188 1.10 -16.43 10.31
N GLY A 189 1.06 -17.73 10.00
CA GLY A 189 0.29 -18.19 8.85
C GLY A 189 -1.18 -17.77 9.04
N PHE A 190 -1.84 -17.30 7.99
CA PHE A 190 -3.26 -16.93 8.04
C PHE A 190 -4.11 -17.99 7.35
N ASN A 191 -5.16 -18.47 8.00
CA ASN A 191 -6.10 -19.42 7.39
C ASN A 191 -7.56 -19.02 7.66
N ILE A 192 -8.32 -18.79 6.60
CA ILE A 192 -9.74 -18.42 6.74
C ILE A 192 -10.60 -19.54 7.34
N ALA A 193 -10.12 -20.79 7.31
CA ALA A 193 -10.81 -21.93 7.90
C ALA A 193 -11.09 -21.78 9.40
N TRP A 194 -10.33 -20.92 10.09
CA TRP A 194 -10.54 -20.60 11.51
C TRP A 194 -11.91 -19.98 11.78
N LEU A 195 -12.53 -19.35 10.79
CA LEU A 195 -13.83 -18.69 10.91
C LEU A 195 -15.03 -19.64 10.80
N ARG A 196 -14.82 -20.95 10.64
CA ARG A 196 -15.91 -21.94 10.51
C ARG A 196 -16.79 -22.02 11.76
N GLY A 197 -16.23 -21.72 12.93
CA GLY A 197 -16.99 -21.62 14.20
C GLY A 197 -17.86 -20.37 14.31
N GLY A 198 -17.81 -19.46 13.32
CA GLY A 198 -18.47 -18.16 13.35
C GLY A 198 -17.52 -17.04 13.78
N HIS A 199 -17.79 -15.82 13.31
CA HIS A 199 -17.06 -14.62 13.67
C HIS A 199 -18.02 -13.42 13.66
N PRO A 200 -17.94 -12.49 14.64
CA PRO A 200 -18.97 -11.46 14.83
C PRO A 200 -19.07 -10.45 13.68
N LEU A 201 -18.02 -10.29 12.87
CA LEU A 201 -17.99 -9.33 11.75
C LEU A 201 -17.67 -9.96 10.39
N LEU A 202 -17.19 -11.20 10.37
CA LEU A 202 -16.64 -11.81 9.15
C LEU A 202 -17.44 -13.06 8.86
N ASN A 203 -17.88 -13.20 7.61
CA ASN A 203 -18.56 -14.38 7.14
C ASN A 203 -17.66 -15.12 6.16
N VAL A 204 -17.33 -16.37 6.46
CA VAL A 204 -16.46 -17.19 5.60
C VAL A 204 -17.03 -17.39 4.20
N GLY A 205 -18.37 -17.47 4.06
CA GLY A 205 -19.05 -17.60 2.77
C GLY A 205 -18.93 -16.33 1.92
N ASP A 206 -19.14 -15.16 2.52
CA ASP A 206 -19.02 -13.87 1.83
C ASP A 206 -17.57 -13.63 1.37
N LEU A 207 -16.59 -13.93 2.22
CA LEU A 207 -15.17 -13.80 1.89
C LEU A 207 -14.75 -14.77 0.77
N ALA A 208 -15.21 -16.02 0.81
CA ALA A 208 -14.95 -16.99 -0.24
C ALA A 208 -15.62 -16.60 -1.58
N MET A 209 -16.82 -16.02 -1.52
CA MET A 209 -17.51 -15.49 -2.70
C MET A 209 -16.73 -14.32 -3.31
N GLU A 210 -16.27 -13.38 -2.49
CA GLU A 210 -15.41 -12.27 -2.93
C GLU A 210 -14.10 -12.77 -3.54
N ALA A 211 -13.46 -13.77 -2.93
CA ALA A 211 -12.25 -14.39 -3.47
C ALA A 211 -12.50 -14.99 -4.85
N SER A 212 -13.60 -15.71 -5.02
CA SER A 212 -14.00 -16.32 -6.29
C SER A 212 -14.27 -15.28 -7.38
N GLN A 213 -14.95 -14.19 -7.04
CA GLN A 213 -15.19 -13.08 -7.96
C GLN A 213 -13.88 -12.40 -8.38
N SER A 214 -13.00 -12.12 -7.41
CA SER A 214 -11.69 -11.50 -7.64
C SER A 214 -10.81 -12.36 -8.53
N LEU A 215 -10.77 -13.68 -8.26
CA LEU A 215 -10.07 -14.66 -9.10
C LEU A 215 -10.63 -14.68 -10.52
N GLY A 216 -11.95 -14.65 -10.68
CA GLY A 216 -12.59 -14.53 -11.99
C GLY A 216 -12.15 -13.30 -12.76
N LEU A 217 -12.07 -12.13 -12.10
CA LEU A 217 -11.59 -10.88 -12.71
C LEU A 217 -10.11 -10.96 -13.10
N LEU A 218 -9.27 -11.62 -12.30
CA LEU A 218 -7.86 -11.86 -12.62
C LEU A 218 -7.73 -12.77 -13.85
N LEU A 219 -8.46 -13.88 -13.90
CA LEU A 219 -8.48 -14.81 -15.04
C LEU A 219 -9.01 -14.16 -16.31
N GLU A 220 -9.97 -13.23 -16.21
CA GLU A 220 -10.46 -12.44 -17.33
C GLU A 220 -9.37 -11.60 -17.99
N GLN A 221 -8.34 -11.14 -17.25
CA GLN A 221 -7.21 -10.40 -17.82
C GLN A 221 -6.35 -11.28 -18.73
N LEU A 222 -6.31 -12.59 -18.50
CA LEU A 222 -5.56 -13.56 -19.31
C LEU A 222 -6.26 -13.95 -20.61
N LYS A 223 -7.53 -13.59 -20.80
CA LYS A 223 -8.26 -13.93 -22.03
C LYS A 223 -7.89 -13.01 -23.18
N SER A 224 -7.94 -13.53 -24.41
CA SER A 224 -7.80 -12.72 -25.63
C SER A 224 -9.03 -11.80 -25.80
N PRO A 225 -8.87 -10.52 -26.22
CA PRO A 225 -7.63 -9.83 -26.59
C PRO A 225 -6.92 -9.13 -25.42
N LYS A 226 -7.48 -9.15 -24.19
CA LYS A 226 -6.97 -8.41 -23.02
C LYS A 226 -5.56 -8.82 -22.61
N ILE A 227 -5.16 -10.07 -22.81
CA ILE A 227 -3.79 -10.54 -22.54
C ILE A 227 -2.73 -9.73 -23.32
N ARG A 228 -3.08 -9.16 -24.48
CA ARG A 228 -2.18 -8.31 -25.28
C ARG A 228 -1.92 -6.95 -24.63
N LEU A 229 -2.74 -6.57 -23.65
CA LEU A 229 -2.61 -5.34 -22.85
C LEU A 229 -1.84 -5.58 -21.54
N LEU A 230 -1.38 -6.82 -21.30
CA LEU A 230 -0.58 -7.17 -20.13
C LEU A 230 0.90 -7.12 -20.49
N SER A 231 1.72 -6.65 -19.56
CA SER A 231 3.16 -6.77 -19.70
C SER A 231 3.62 -8.19 -19.40
N THR A 232 4.82 -8.54 -19.85
CA THR A 232 5.44 -9.85 -19.58
C THR A 232 5.50 -10.15 -18.08
N SER A 233 5.79 -9.15 -17.24
CA SER A 233 5.83 -9.34 -15.78
C SER A 233 4.45 -9.66 -15.18
N MET A 234 3.38 -9.04 -15.69
CA MET A 234 2.01 -9.38 -15.27
C MET A 234 1.64 -10.79 -15.72
N ILE A 235 1.95 -11.16 -16.97
CA ILE A 235 1.68 -12.50 -17.50
C ILE A 235 2.41 -13.56 -16.65
N ILE A 236 3.68 -13.33 -16.29
CA ILE A 236 4.42 -14.25 -15.41
C ILE A 236 3.73 -14.37 -14.05
N VAL A 237 3.35 -13.26 -13.41
CA VAL A 237 2.64 -13.31 -12.11
C VAL A 237 1.35 -14.11 -12.23
N PHE A 238 0.53 -13.83 -13.24
CA PHE A 238 -0.71 -14.55 -13.47
C PHE A 238 -0.46 -16.05 -13.72
N VAL A 239 0.49 -16.42 -14.57
CA VAL A 239 0.74 -17.83 -14.93
C VAL A 239 1.38 -18.60 -13.78
N THR A 240 2.34 -18.02 -13.05
CA THR A 240 3.05 -18.72 -11.96
C THR A 240 2.24 -18.82 -10.68
N ARG A 241 1.26 -17.94 -10.46
CA ARG A 241 0.49 -17.89 -9.21
C ARG A 241 -0.94 -18.43 -9.33
N LEU A 242 -1.46 -18.57 -10.55
CA LEU A 242 -2.79 -19.16 -10.80
C LEU A 242 -2.75 -20.59 -11.33
N ALA A 243 -1.56 -21.09 -11.72
CA ALA A 243 -1.34 -22.51 -12.09
C ALA A 243 -0.81 -23.29 -10.89
#